data_AF-A0AAV9IQH0-F1
#
_entry.id   AF-A0AAV9IQH0-F1
#
_cell.length_a   1.000
_cell.length_b   1.000
_cell.length_c   1.000
_cell.angle_alpha   90.00
_cell.angle_beta   90.00
_cell.angle_gamma   90.00
#
_symmetry.space_group_name_H-M   'P 1'
#
loop_
_entity.id
_entity.type
_entity.pdbx_description
1 polymer ?
#
loop_
_entity_poly.entity_id
_entity_poly.type
_entity_poly.pdbx_seq_one_letter_code
_entity_poly.pdbx_strand_id
1 'polypeptide(L)'
;MAATGASVEEVEAWLRTGEFVMLQRALERTRHARQRQGEEGSAVDASTVWTDPQRFQLWLRGVSQLCEAVAARRYGACGALAALMHGGRRFLAPMFYGPHRAVACERARPPSRIKSARSFVSLSEYCRVLLDGAYVSVMRALSGTTDAQTSQEMSVADGRSDPVWLTQALRCASVLVRHSPRGYLQGATAPRHLFRIICDQYALRPDASNRTVQAAALASLGDMLPYVPEPVDLLPLLQCHTHWKQPEVLSLVCKVLAERARAGENRPSGVGVPLSLCAGMVDTLMTCADAPELRLHAARILAELVRSADAAHVVPPRLWHAALSDPYHAVQAAALDCVGQPGCPTLEVVNGETLDALLLRATTHAAAQVRAAACHALARYANEPTHQALECLTRAMQADGNSRVRLAATESLAQLLSRRNGHSEAFLGQHETLEYALRALRRTPAAPASAPLCTLLCACFDSHHEQEIVDALLQRLGALRSPRWRTATLRTLYACRPQLSTDIWEQRVAPILIRTEGTPGAACKNPIANCHPQF
;
A
#
# COMPACT_ATOMS: atom_id res chain seq x y z
N MET A 1 34.66 -29.45 -4.35
CA MET A 1 34.39 -29.06 -5.75
C MET A 1 35.00 -27.70 -5.96
N ALA A 2 35.96 -27.58 -6.86
CA ALA A 2 36.49 -26.27 -7.25
C ALA A 2 35.39 -25.52 -8.00
N ALA A 3 35.00 -24.35 -7.48
CA ALA A 3 34.23 -23.39 -8.27
C ALA A 3 35.15 -22.92 -9.39
N THR A 4 34.86 -23.33 -10.62
CA THR A 4 35.38 -22.65 -11.81
C THR A 4 34.71 -21.29 -11.83
N GLY A 5 35.32 -20.32 -11.12
CA GLY A 5 34.84 -18.95 -11.13
C GLY A 5 34.88 -18.43 -12.56
N ALA A 6 33.72 -18.02 -13.07
CA ALA A 6 33.66 -17.47 -14.41
C ALA A 6 34.56 -16.23 -14.47
N SER A 7 35.39 -16.13 -15.51
CA SER A 7 36.29 -14.98 -15.66
C SER A 7 35.47 -13.69 -15.88
N VAL A 8 36.08 -12.53 -15.59
CA VAL A 8 35.44 -11.22 -15.74
C VAL A 8 34.92 -11.00 -17.17
N GLU A 9 35.73 -11.43 -18.14
CA GLU A 9 35.40 -11.39 -19.55
C GLU A 9 34.23 -12.31 -19.89
N GLU A 10 34.10 -13.46 -19.23
CA GLU A 10 32.97 -14.38 -19.42
C GLU A 10 31.65 -13.80 -18.90
N VAL A 11 31.65 -13.08 -17.78
CA VAL A 11 30.43 -12.45 -17.24
C VAL A 11 30.03 -11.26 -18.10
N GLU A 12 30.97 -10.41 -18.50
CA GLU A 12 30.67 -9.28 -19.40
C GLU A 12 30.28 -9.75 -20.80
N ALA A 13 30.92 -10.80 -21.32
CA ALA A 13 30.51 -11.43 -22.56
C ALA A 13 29.11 -12.02 -22.43
N TRP A 14 28.81 -12.73 -21.33
CA TRP A 14 27.49 -13.30 -21.07
C TRP A 14 26.39 -12.24 -20.97
N LEU A 15 26.64 -11.11 -20.31
CA LEU A 15 25.72 -9.97 -20.28
C LEU A 15 25.44 -9.38 -21.68
N ARG A 16 26.36 -9.57 -22.62
CA ARG A 16 26.22 -9.18 -24.03
C ARG A 16 25.73 -10.31 -24.94
N THR A 17 25.60 -11.54 -24.43
CA THR A 17 25.09 -12.68 -25.22
C THR A 17 23.62 -12.55 -25.55
N GLY A 18 23.22 -13.17 -26.66
CA GLY A 18 21.81 -13.35 -27.01
C GLY A 18 21.01 -14.10 -25.94
N GLU A 19 21.64 -14.92 -25.10
CA GLU A 19 20.99 -15.67 -24.02
C GLU A 19 20.49 -14.75 -22.89
N PHE A 20 21.33 -13.85 -22.39
CA PHE A 20 20.93 -12.89 -21.35
C PHE A 20 19.93 -11.87 -21.88
N VAL A 21 20.11 -11.38 -23.12
CA VAL A 21 19.17 -10.46 -23.77
C VAL A 21 17.82 -11.13 -24.03
N MET A 22 17.81 -12.41 -24.42
CA MET A 22 16.58 -13.21 -24.55
C MET A 22 15.86 -13.33 -23.21
N LEU A 23 16.62 -13.56 -22.13
CA LEU A 23 16.08 -13.68 -20.78
C LEU A 23 15.53 -12.34 -20.28
N GLN A 24 16.24 -11.22 -20.47
CA GLN A 24 15.75 -9.86 -20.17
C GLN A 24 14.49 -9.48 -20.97
N ARG A 25 14.50 -9.70 -22.29
CA ARG A 25 13.33 -9.40 -23.14
C ARG A 25 12.12 -10.26 -22.78
N ALA A 26 12.34 -11.53 -22.44
CA ALA A 26 11.28 -12.40 -21.92
C ALA A 26 10.70 -11.83 -20.62
N LEU A 27 11.54 -11.33 -19.72
CA LEU A 27 11.12 -10.68 -18.46
C LEU A 27 10.32 -9.39 -18.70
N GLU A 28 10.79 -8.52 -19.60
CA GLU A 28 10.15 -7.24 -19.94
C GLU A 28 8.77 -7.40 -20.62
N ARG A 29 8.62 -8.38 -21.53
CA ARG A 29 7.30 -8.68 -22.12
C ARG A 29 6.26 -9.05 -21.07
N THR A 30 6.64 -9.82 -20.05
CA THR A 30 5.77 -10.12 -18.90
C THR A 30 5.47 -8.92 -18.00
N ARG A 31 6.27 -7.84 -18.06
CA ARG A 31 6.02 -6.57 -17.36
C ARG A 31 4.99 -5.73 -18.10
N HIS A 32 5.10 -5.63 -19.43
CA HIS A 32 4.15 -4.88 -20.26
C HIS A 32 2.77 -5.53 -20.36
N ALA A 33 2.69 -6.86 -20.33
CA ALA A 33 1.41 -7.56 -20.20
C ALA A 33 0.62 -7.11 -18.95
N ARG A 34 1.31 -6.83 -17.83
CA ARG A 34 0.70 -6.33 -16.60
C ARG A 34 0.21 -4.88 -16.66
N GLN A 35 0.92 -4.00 -17.37
CA GLN A 35 0.50 -2.60 -17.53
C GLN A 35 -0.77 -2.49 -18.40
N ARG A 36 -0.96 -3.42 -19.33
CA ARG A 36 -2.20 -3.52 -20.12
C ARG A 36 -3.31 -4.26 -19.36
N GLN A 37 -2.98 -5.20 -18.47
CA GLN A 37 -3.91 -5.94 -17.61
C GLN A 37 -4.31 -5.21 -16.30
N GLY A 38 -4.20 -3.88 -16.25
CA GLY A 38 -5.01 -3.07 -15.31
C GLY A 38 -6.52 -3.22 -15.57
N GLU A 39 -6.87 -3.81 -16.70
CA GLU A 39 -8.20 -4.22 -17.13
C GLU A 39 -8.21 -5.75 -17.30
N GLU A 40 -8.90 -6.43 -16.37
CA GLU A 40 -9.37 -7.83 -16.48
C GLU A 40 -8.36 -9.00 -16.41
N GLY A 41 -8.79 -10.04 -15.69
CA GLY A 41 -7.96 -11.14 -15.23
C GLY A 41 -7.48 -12.09 -16.32
N SER A 42 -6.17 -12.34 -16.35
CA SER A 42 -5.61 -13.61 -16.84
C SER A 42 -4.27 -13.88 -16.16
N ALA A 43 -4.29 -14.72 -15.12
CA ALA A 43 -3.10 -15.22 -14.45
C ALA A 43 -2.39 -16.35 -15.23
N VAL A 44 -2.82 -16.65 -16.47
CA VAL A 44 -2.50 -17.92 -17.14
C VAL A 44 -1.30 -17.85 -18.10
N ASP A 45 -0.88 -16.68 -18.58
CA ASP A 45 0.10 -16.63 -19.69
C ASP A 45 1.54 -16.26 -19.31
N ALA A 46 1.79 -15.85 -18.05
CA ALA A 46 3.15 -15.61 -17.57
C ALA A 46 3.88 -16.89 -17.12
N SER A 47 3.13 -17.98 -16.88
CA SER A 47 3.69 -19.27 -16.45
C SER A 47 4.31 -20.07 -17.57
N THR A 48 3.90 -19.88 -18.84
CA THR A 48 4.35 -20.67 -20.00
C THR A 48 5.78 -20.33 -20.45
N VAL A 49 6.21 -19.09 -20.25
CA VAL A 49 7.56 -18.61 -20.63
C VAL A 49 8.65 -19.23 -19.75
N TRP A 50 8.33 -19.58 -18.49
CA TRP A 50 9.31 -19.95 -17.46
C TRP A 50 9.15 -21.39 -16.93
N THR A 51 8.20 -22.16 -17.47
CA THR A 51 8.15 -23.63 -17.38
C THR A 51 9.09 -24.32 -18.37
N ASP A 52 9.73 -23.55 -19.26
CA ASP A 52 10.75 -24.02 -20.20
C ASP A 52 12.06 -24.36 -19.44
N PRO A 53 12.49 -25.64 -19.42
CA PRO A 53 13.70 -26.08 -18.72
C PRO A 53 14.96 -25.33 -19.16
N GLN A 54 15.05 -24.86 -20.41
CA GLN A 54 16.23 -24.16 -20.91
C GLN A 54 16.35 -22.77 -20.29
N ARG A 55 15.26 -22.00 -20.24
CA ARG A 55 15.23 -20.66 -19.64
C ARG A 55 15.47 -20.70 -18.14
N PHE A 56 14.99 -21.75 -17.48
CA PHE A 56 15.27 -21.97 -16.07
C PHE A 56 16.75 -22.29 -15.81
N GLN A 57 17.36 -23.16 -16.62
CA GLN A 57 18.81 -23.44 -16.53
C GLN A 57 19.66 -22.19 -16.81
N LEU A 58 19.27 -21.38 -17.79
CA LEU A 58 19.92 -20.10 -18.07
C LEU A 58 19.79 -19.12 -16.90
N TRP A 59 18.64 -19.09 -16.24
CA TRP A 59 18.45 -18.30 -15.02
C TRP A 59 19.34 -18.78 -13.88
N LEU A 60 19.40 -20.09 -13.61
CA LEU A 60 20.26 -20.66 -12.56
C LEU A 60 21.75 -20.34 -12.79
N ARG A 61 22.23 -20.56 -14.03
CA ARG A 61 23.60 -20.23 -14.41
C ARG A 61 23.89 -18.75 -14.25
N GLY A 62 22.98 -17.91 -14.76
CA GLY A 62 23.10 -16.46 -14.68
C GLY A 62 23.14 -15.93 -13.25
N VAL A 63 22.27 -16.43 -12.36
CA VAL A 63 22.30 -16.05 -10.94
C VAL A 63 23.62 -16.45 -10.31
N SER A 64 24.11 -17.69 -10.49
CA SER A 64 25.38 -18.14 -9.92
C SER A 64 26.58 -17.29 -10.38
N GLN A 65 26.70 -17.04 -11.68
CA GLN A 65 27.79 -16.22 -12.25
C GLN A 65 27.73 -14.77 -11.77
N LEU A 66 26.54 -14.19 -11.66
CA LEU A 66 26.36 -12.84 -11.17
C LEU A 66 26.64 -12.72 -9.66
N CYS A 67 26.40 -13.77 -8.86
CA CYS A 67 26.77 -13.75 -7.44
C CYS A 67 28.29 -13.64 -7.26
N GLU A 68 29.06 -14.42 -8.03
CA GLU A 68 30.53 -14.34 -8.05
C GLU A 68 31.00 -12.95 -8.50
N ALA A 69 30.40 -12.41 -9.57
CA ALA A 69 30.73 -11.08 -10.09
C ALA A 69 30.38 -9.94 -9.10
N VAL A 70 29.28 -10.06 -8.36
CA VAL A 70 28.88 -9.12 -7.31
C VAL A 70 29.85 -9.20 -6.12
N ALA A 71 30.23 -10.41 -5.69
CA ALA A 71 31.24 -10.60 -4.65
C ALA A 71 32.59 -9.99 -5.06
N ALA A 72 32.92 -10.03 -6.35
CA ALA A 72 34.09 -9.39 -6.96
C ALA A 72 33.90 -7.89 -7.30
N ARG A 73 32.79 -7.27 -6.86
CA ARG A 73 32.45 -5.84 -7.05
C ARG A 73 32.50 -5.34 -8.50
N ARG A 74 32.05 -6.17 -9.44
CA ARG A 74 32.02 -5.80 -10.86
C ARG A 74 30.85 -4.87 -11.20
N TYR A 75 31.09 -3.90 -12.07
CA TYR A 75 30.11 -2.91 -12.49
C TYR A 75 28.97 -3.57 -13.28
N GLY A 76 27.71 -3.16 -13.04
CA GLY A 76 26.53 -3.70 -13.72
C GLY A 76 26.07 -5.10 -13.27
N ALA A 77 26.89 -5.87 -12.56
CA ALA A 77 26.52 -7.19 -12.03
C ALA A 77 25.37 -7.12 -11.02
N CYS A 78 25.39 -6.12 -10.13
CA CYS A 78 24.30 -5.85 -9.18
C CYS A 78 22.97 -5.52 -9.89
N GLY A 79 23.02 -4.69 -10.94
CA GLY A 79 21.84 -4.34 -11.74
C GLY A 79 21.26 -5.55 -12.49
N ALA A 80 22.13 -6.36 -13.09
CA ALA A 80 21.73 -7.60 -13.76
C ALA A 80 21.14 -8.62 -12.79
N LEU A 81 21.76 -8.82 -11.61
CA LEU A 81 21.27 -9.74 -10.58
C LEU A 81 19.90 -9.29 -10.07
N ALA A 82 19.72 -7.99 -9.81
CA ALA A 82 18.41 -7.43 -9.45
C ALA A 82 17.35 -7.69 -10.52
N ALA A 83 17.67 -7.49 -11.80
CA ALA A 83 16.74 -7.74 -12.90
C ALA A 83 16.33 -9.23 -12.98
N LEU A 84 17.30 -10.15 -12.85
CA LEU A 84 17.05 -11.59 -12.81
C LEU A 84 16.17 -11.99 -11.62
N MET A 85 16.41 -11.41 -10.45
CA MET A 85 15.66 -11.71 -9.22
C MET A 85 14.23 -11.16 -9.25
N HIS A 86 14.05 -9.94 -9.76
CA HIS A 86 12.74 -9.35 -9.96
C HIS A 86 11.85 -10.24 -10.85
N GLY A 87 12.44 -10.73 -11.93
CA GLY A 87 11.84 -11.67 -12.87
C GLY A 87 11.61 -13.07 -12.33
N GLY A 88 12.61 -13.61 -11.65
CA GLY A 88 12.66 -14.96 -11.10
C GLY A 88 11.62 -15.24 -10.02
N ARG A 89 11.09 -14.23 -9.32
CA ARG A 89 10.01 -14.40 -8.33
C ARG A 89 8.81 -15.19 -8.86
N ARG A 90 8.45 -15.01 -10.13
CA ARG A 90 7.31 -15.72 -10.75
C ARG A 90 7.56 -17.22 -10.92
N PHE A 91 8.83 -17.62 -11.01
CA PHE A 91 9.27 -19.01 -11.08
C PHE A 91 9.42 -19.62 -9.68
N LEU A 92 10.04 -18.87 -8.76
CA LEU A 92 10.25 -19.31 -7.38
C LEU A 92 8.90 -19.54 -6.67
N ALA A 93 7.93 -18.62 -6.82
CA ALA A 93 6.68 -18.72 -6.07
C ALA A 93 5.89 -20.04 -6.29
N PRO A 94 5.65 -20.53 -7.52
CA PRO A 94 5.02 -21.83 -7.74
C PRO A 94 5.84 -23.03 -7.23
N MET A 95 7.18 -22.98 -7.29
CA MET A 95 8.02 -24.06 -6.75
C MET A 95 7.95 -24.17 -5.23
N PHE A 96 7.66 -23.07 -4.54
CA PHE A 96 7.67 -23.01 -3.07
C PHE A 96 6.27 -22.98 -2.44
N TYR A 97 5.24 -22.56 -3.18
CA TYR A 97 3.86 -22.42 -2.69
C TYR A 97 2.85 -23.33 -3.43
N GLY A 98 3.30 -24.20 -4.35
CA GLY A 98 2.43 -25.08 -5.15
C GLY A 98 2.94 -26.53 -5.26
N PRO A 99 2.39 -27.49 -4.48
CA PRO A 99 2.93 -28.86 -4.42
C PRO A 99 2.87 -29.60 -5.76
N HIS A 100 1.84 -29.40 -6.57
CA HIS A 100 1.70 -30.09 -7.87
C HIS A 100 2.64 -29.55 -8.97
N ARG A 101 3.08 -28.30 -8.89
CA ARG A 101 3.92 -27.65 -9.92
C ARG A 101 5.41 -27.86 -9.68
N ALA A 102 5.84 -27.92 -8.41
CA ALA A 102 7.20 -28.30 -8.04
C ALA A 102 7.55 -29.71 -8.57
N VAL A 103 6.63 -30.67 -8.40
CA VAL A 103 6.78 -32.06 -8.88
C VAL A 103 6.85 -32.15 -10.41
N ALA A 104 6.13 -31.30 -11.15
CA ALA A 104 6.19 -31.27 -12.61
C ALA A 104 7.55 -30.75 -13.13
N CYS A 105 8.11 -29.70 -12.50
CA CYS A 105 9.44 -29.20 -12.82
C CYS A 105 10.56 -30.20 -12.41
N GLU A 106 10.42 -30.87 -11.28
CA GLU A 106 11.38 -31.90 -10.84
C GLU A 106 11.38 -33.13 -11.77
N ARG A 107 10.22 -33.49 -12.34
CA ARG A 107 10.07 -34.57 -13.33
C ARG A 107 10.52 -34.20 -14.75
N ALA A 108 10.59 -32.91 -15.09
CA ALA A 108 11.02 -32.42 -16.40
C ALA A 108 12.55 -32.42 -16.59
N ARG A 109 13.34 -32.96 -15.65
CA ARG A 109 14.78 -33.12 -15.83
C ARG A 109 15.06 -34.17 -16.93
N PRO A 110 15.92 -33.89 -17.93
CA PRO A 110 16.59 -34.97 -18.63
C PRO A 110 17.44 -35.74 -17.60
N PRO A 111 17.46 -37.07 -17.63
CA PRO A 111 18.26 -37.87 -16.70
C PRO A 111 19.73 -37.53 -16.86
N SER A 112 20.27 -36.68 -15.99
CA SER A 112 21.71 -36.47 -15.90
C SER A 112 22.33 -37.78 -15.42
N ARG A 113 23.17 -38.42 -16.26
CA ARG A 113 24.00 -39.59 -15.93
C ARG A 113 25.11 -39.25 -14.91
N ILE A 114 24.79 -38.55 -13.83
CA ILE A 114 25.69 -38.42 -12.69
C ILE A 114 25.32 -39.54 -11.72
N LYS A 115 25.89 -40.72 -11.96
CA LYS A 115 25.96 -41.80 -10.97
C LYS A 115 26.88 -41.34 -9.83
N SER A 116 26.37 -40.55 -8.90
CA SER A 116 26.95 -40.47 -7.56
C SER A 116 25.82 -40.39 -6.54
N ALA A 117 25.66 -41.48 -5.79
CA ALA A 117 24.70 -41.65 -4.70
C ALA A 117 25.09 -40.80 -3.47
N ARG A 118 25.04 -39.47 -3.61
CA ARG A 118 25.04 -38.53 -2.49
C ARG A 118 23.86 -37.59 -2.67
N SER A 119 22.76 -37.92 -1.98
CA SER A 119 21.56 -37.10 -1.70
C SER A 119 21.02 -36.26 -2.87
N PHE A 120 19.87 -36.66 -3.41
CA PHE A 120 19.05 -35.78 -4.26
C PHE A 120 18.65 -34.53 -3.46
N VAL A 121 19.37 -33.42 -3.67
CA VAL A 121 18.94 -32.10 -3.18
C VAL A 121 17.76 -31.68 -4.05
N SER A 122 16.60 -31.44 -3.43
CA SER A 122 15.41 -30.97 -4.15
C SER A 122 15.72 -29.66 -4.86
N LEU A 123 15.01 -29.38 -5.96
CA LEU A 123 15.26 -28.14 -6.71
C LEU A 123 14.99 -26.90 -5.85
N SER A 124 14.04 -27.03 -4.92
CA SER A 124 13.73 -26.04 -3.90
C SER A 124 14.93 -25.74 -2.98
N GLU A 125 15.62 -26.76 -2.49
CA GLU A 125 16.79 -26.60 -1.61
C GLU A 125 18.00 -26.06 -2.37
N TYR A 126 18.20 -26.48 -3.63
CA TYR A 126 19.25 -25.91 -4.48
C TYR A 126 19.02 -24.42 -4.76
N CYS A 127 17.78 -24.02 -5.07
CA CYS A 127 17.43 -22.62 -5.24
C CYS A 127 17.58 -21.83 -3.93
N ARG A 128 17.30 -22.44 -2.78
CA ARG A 128 17.54 -21.82 -1.46
C ARG A 128 19.01 -21.46 -1.26
N VAL A 129 19.90 -22.43 -1.50
CA VAL A 129 21.37 -22.23 -1.38
C VAL A 129 21.87 -21.12 -2.33
N LEU A 130 21.34 -21.05 -3.55
CA LEU A 130 21.69 -19.97 -4.49
C LEU A 130 21.21 -18.60 -4.03
N LEU A 131 20.01 -18.50 -3.46
CA LEU A 131 19.49 -17.24 -2.91
C LEU A 131 20.28 -16.78 -1.68
N ASP A 132 20.67 -17.72 -0.80
CA ASP A 132 21.58 -17.43 0.30
C ASP A 132 22.96 -16.99 -0.19
N GLY A 133 23.49 -17.65 -1.23
CA GLY A 133 24.75 -17.26 -1.87
C GLY A 133 24.70 -15.84 -2.45
N ALA A 134 23.61 -15.49 -3.14
CA ALA A 134 23.38 -14.15 -3.66
C ALA A 134 23.32 -13.10 -2.55
N TYR A 135 22.59 -13.43 -1.49
CA TYR A 135 22.45 -12.59 -0.31
C TYR A 135 23.79 -12.36 0.39
N VAL A 136 24.56 -13.43 0.67
CA VAL A 136 25.90 -13.35 1.28
C VAL A 136 26.86 -12.55 0.40
N SER A 137 26.77 -12.71 -0.92
CA SER A 137 27.63 -11.98 -1.87
C SER A 137 27.34 -10.47 -1.85
N VAL A 138 26.07 -10.07 -1.85
CA VAL A 138 25.68 -8.65 -1.72
C VAL A 138 26.02 -8.10 -0.34
N MET A 139 25.80 -8.87 0.74
CA MET A 139 26.22 -8.46 2.08
C MET A 139 27.72 -8.24 2.16
N ARG A 140 28.55 -9.19 1.69
CA ARG A 140 30.01 -9.06 1.69
C ARG A 140 30.45 -7.85 0.85
N ALA A 141 29.77 -7.60 -0.26
CA ALA A 141 30.04 -6.44 -1.11
C ALA A 141 29.74 -5.11 -0.39
N LEU A 142 28.63 -5.05 0.36
CA LEU A 142 28.23 -3.87 1.14
C LEU A 142 29.00 -3.70 2.46
N SER A 143 29.43 -4.78 3.13
CA SER A 143 30.20 -4.71 4.38
C SER A 143 31.70 -4.55 4.15
N GLY A 144 32.26 -5.11 3.07
CA GLY A 144 33.70 -5.05 2.81
C GLY A 144 34.22 -3.65 2.43
N THR A 145 33.38 -2.62 2.46
CA THR A 145 33.77 -1.22 2.35
C THR A 145 34.26 -0.65 3.69
N THR A 146 33.98 -1.31 4.83
CA THR A 146 34.39 -0.83 6.16
C THR A 146 35.79 -1.27 6.60
N ASP A 147 36.24 -2.48 6.27
CA ASP A 147 37.58 -2.97 6.68
C ASP A 147 38.75 -2.22 6.00
N ALA A 148 38.46 -1.49 4.92
CA ALA A 148 39.43 -0.63 4.25
C ALA A 148 39.51 0.79 4.84
N GLN A 149 38.58 1.21 5.71
CA GLN A 149 38.65 2.52 6.37
C GLN A 149 39.54 2.51 7.63
N THR A 150 39.84 1.34 8.20
CA THR A 150 40.82 1.16 9.29
C THR A 150 42.26 0.95 8.81
N SER A 151 42.49 0.77 7.50
CA SER A 151 43.83 0.78 6.89
C SER A 151 43.93 1.94 5.89
N GLN A 152 44.01 3.16 6.42
CA GLN A 152 44.56 4.29 5.69
C GLN A 152 46.08 4.15 5.64
N GLU A 153 46.59 3.47 4.62
CA GLU A 153 47.85 3.79 3.93
C GLU A 153 47.96 2.87 2.71
N MET A 154 48.02 3.49 1.52
CA MET A 154 48.18 2.87 0.19
C MET A 154 46.97 2.14 -0.43
N SER A 155 46.17 2.85 -1.24
CA SER A 155 45.92 2.54 -2.66
C SER A 155 44.71 3.31 -3.18
N VAL A 156 44.96 4.31 -4.03
CA VAL A 156 43.98 5.16 -4.72
C VAL A 156 43.56 4.52 -6.07
N ALA A 157 43.66 3.19 -6.22
CA ALA A 157 43.46 2.51 -7.52
C ALA A 157 42.33 1.47 -7.58
N ASP A 158 41.58 1.24 -6.50
CA ASP A 158 40.42 0.34 -6.52
C ASP A 158 39.13 1.15 -6.39
N GLY A 159 38.10 0.87 -7.20
CA GLY A 159 36.76 1.50 -7.20
C GLY A 159 35.92 1.31 -5.93
N ARG A 160 36.52 1.53 -4.74
CA ARG A 160 35.97 1.29 -3.40
C ARG A 160 34.95 2.34 -2.95
N SER A 161 34.72 3.37 -3.74
CA SER A 161 33.84 4.51 -3.44
C SER A 161 33.01 4.97 -4.64
N ASP A 162 32.78 4.10 -5.63
CA ASP A 162 31.93 4.46 -6.78
C ASP A 162 30.45 4.61 -6.35
N PRO A 163 29.88 5.84 -6.35
CA PRO A 163 28.47 6.09 -6.04
C PRO A 163 27.50 5.24 -6.85
N VAL A 164 27.83 4.98 -8.11
CA VAL A 164 26.93 4.31 -9.04
C VAL A 164 26.85 2.83 -8.72
N TRP A 165 28.00 2.18 -8.50
CA TRP A 165 28.03 0.79 -8.04
C TRP A 165 27.33 0.61 -6.70
N LEU A 166 27.60 1.47 -5.72
CA LEU A 166 26.95 1.42 -4.39
C LEU A 166 25.44 1.55 -4.49
N THR A 167 24.95 2.49 -5.32
CA THR A 167 23.51 2.65 -5.58
C THR A 167 22.89 1.38 -6.18
N GLN A 168 23.59 0.73 -7.11
CA GLN A 168 23.12 -0.54 -7.70
C GLN A 168 23.16 -1.69 -6.70
N ALA A 169 24.18 -1.78 -5.86
CA ALA A 169 24.30 -2.79 -4.81
C ALA A 169 23.17 -2.66 -3.78
N LEU A 170 22.87 -1.43 -3.32
CA LEU A 170 21.77 -1.14 -2.41
C LEU A 170 20.41 -1.51 -3.01
N ARG A 171 20.17 -1.21 -4.29
CA ARG A 171 18.95 -1.61 -5.00
C ARG A 171 18.85 -3.12 -5.20
N CYS A 172 19.97 -3.77 -5.50
CA CYS A 172 20.02 -5.24 -5.62
C CYS A 172 19.68 -5.91 -4.29
N ALA A 173 20.18 -5.36 -3.18
CA ALA A 173 19.91 -5.84 -1.84
C ALA A 173 18.41 -5.82 -1.50
N SER A 174 17.71 -4.71 -1.77
CA SER A 174 16.27 -4.61 -1.52
C SER A 174 15.45 -5.54 -2.43
N VAL A 175 15.84 -5.69 -3.71
CA VAL A 175 15.20 -6.62 -4.64
C VAL A 175 15.37 -8.06 -4.19
N LEU A 176 16.56 -8.46 -3.75
CA LEU A 176 16.81 -9.81 -3.23
C LEU A 176 15.89 -10.12 -2.05
N VAL A 177 15.79 -9.22 -1.07
CA VAL A 177 14.92 -9.41 0.10
C VAL A 177 13.44 -9.46 -0.29
N ARG A 178 12.99 -8.52 -1.13
CA ARG A 178 11.59 -8.41 -1.58
C ARG A 178 11.12 -9.59 -2.43
N HIS A 179 12.02 -10.15 -3.23
CA HIS A 179 11.69 -11.19 -4.22
C HIS A 179 12.12 -12.59 -3.77
N SER A 180 12.78 -12.72 -2.61
CA SER A 180 13.00 -14.00 -1.96
C SER A 180 11.70 -14.46 -1.26
N PRO A 181 11.32 -15.74 -1.38
CA PRO A 181 10.22 -16.30 -0.60
C PRO A 181 10.48 -16.14 0.91
N ARG A 182 9.45 -15.79 1.69
CA ARG A 182 9.57 -15.64 3.15
C ARG A 182 10.06 -16.96 3.77
N GLY A 183 11.06 -16.89 4.65
CA GLY A 183 11.63 -18.04 5.37
C GLY A 183 12.74 -18.81 4.64
N TYR A 184 13.17 -18.38 3.44
CA TYR A 184 14.20 -19.08 2.66
C TYR A 184 15.61 -18.57 2.86
N LEU A 185 15.78 -17.28 3.14
CA LEU A 185 17.08 -16.77 3.57
C LEU A 185 17.37 -17.41 4.94
N GLN A 186 18.51 -18.10 5.10
CA GLN A 186 18.80 -19.03 6.22
C GLN A 186 18.82 -18.45 7.65
N GLY A 187 18.31 -17.25 7.85
CA GLY A 187 17.77 -16.84 9.13
C GLY A 187 16.70 -15.78 8.90
N ALA A 188 15.66 -15.80 9.74
CA ALA A 188 14.84 -14.61 9.97
C ALA A 188 15.69 -13.35 10.30
N THR A 189 16.98 -13.54 10.58
CA THR A 189 18.02 -12.53 10.82
C THR A 189 18.66 -11.95 9.57
N ALA A 190 18.63 -12.62 8.40
CA ALA A 190 19.32 -12.13 7.20
C ALA A 190 18.75 -10.74 6.77
N PRO A 191 17.47 -10.60 6.38
CA PRO A 191 16.90 -9.28 6.08
C PRO A 191 17.19 -8.20 7.14
N ARG A 192 17.22 -8.59 8.42
CA ARG A 192 17.58 -7.71 9.56
C ARG A 192 19.04 -7.26 9.53
N HIS A 193 20.00 -8.16 9.31
CA HIS A 193 21.42 -7.81 9.26
C HIS A 193 21.71 -6.86 8.10
N LEU A 194 21.16 -7.15 6.92
CA LEU A 194 21.30 -6.27 5.76
C LEU A 194 20.61 -4.92 6.00
N PHE A 195 19.42 -4.91 6.60
CA PHE A 195 18.73 -3.68 6.98
C PHE A 195 19.61 -2.81 7.89
N ARG A 196 20.24 -3.43 8.91
CA ARG A 196 21.12 -2.73 9.85
C ARG A 196 22.37 -2.18 9.18
N ILE A 197 23.03 -2.95 8.31
CA ILE A 197 24.19 -2.49 7.53
C ILE A 197 23.81 -1.27 6.67
N ILE A 198 22.69 -1.34 5.95
CA ILE A 198 22.21 -0.23 5.11
C ILE A 198 21.91 1.01 5.98
N CYS A 199 21.24 0.81 7.12
CA CYS A 199 20.91 1.87 8.05
C CYS A 199 22.16 2.54 8.63
N ASP A 200 23.04 1.77 9.27
CA ASP A 200 24.20 2.25 10.03
C ASP A 200 25.29 2.84 9.13
N GLN A 201 25.53 2.24 7.96
CA GLN A 201 26.66 2.61 7.10
C GLN A 201 26.31 3.59 5.98
N TYR A 202 25.06 3.61 5.51
CA TYR A 202 24.68 4.36 4.31
C TYR A 202 23.54 5.34 4.53
N ALA A 203 22.59 5.07 5.44
CA ALA A 203 21.45 5.95 5.69
C ALA A 203 21.72 6.99 6.79
N LEU A 204 22.36 6.58 7.90
CA LEU A 204 22.59 7.41 9.08
C LEU A 204 23.84 8.31 9.00
N ARG A 205 24.74 8.09 8.04
CA ARG A 205 25.94 8.92 7.89
C ARG A 205 25.58 10.27 7.25
N PRO A 206 25.80 11.41 7.92
CA PRO A 206 25.43 12.74 7.42
C PRO A 206 26.41 13.30 6.36
N ASP A 207 27.31 12.48 5.82
CA ASP A 207 28.32 12.96 4.86
C ASP A 207 27.68 13.36 3.52
N ALA A 208 27.73 14.65 3.23
CA ALA A 208 27.17 15.27 2.03
C ALA A 208 27.80 14.80 0.71
N SER A 209 28.94 14.09 0.76
CA SER A 209 29.70 13.67 -0.41
C SER A 209 28.97 12.67 -1.32
N ASN A 210 27.88 12.05 -0.85
CA ASN A 210 27.13 11.10 -1.68
C ASN A 210 25.63 11.00 -1.37
N ARG A 211 24.90 12.12 -1.44
CA ARG A 211 23.44 12.17 -1.26
C ARG A 211 22.68 11.13 -2.11
N THR A 212 23.17 10.82 -3.30
CA THR A 212 22.59 9.79 -4.18
C THR A 212 22.61 8.40 -3.55
N VAL A 213 23.72 8.03 -2.89
CA VAL A 213 23.85 6.74 -2.20
C VAL A 213 22.98 6.72 -0.94
N GLN A 214 22.92 7.82 -0.19
CA GLN A 214 22.05 7.94 0.98
C GLN A 214 20.56 7.82 0.60
N ALA A 215 20.11 8.53 -0.44
CA ALA A 215 18.75 8.43 -0.95
C ALA A 215 18.43 7.00 -1.44
N ALA A 216 19.37 6.34 -2.12
CA ALA A 216 19.23 4.94 -2.52
C ALA A 216 19.15 3.99 -1.32
N ALA A 217 19.93 4.24 -0.26
CA ALA A 217 19.88 3.47 0.99
C ALA A 217 18.52 3.61 1.67
N LEU A 218 18.04 4.85 1.86
CA LEU A 218 16.73 5.14 2.45
C LEU A 218 15.58 4.52 1.64
N ALA A 219 15.65 4.59 0.30
CA ALA A 219 14.68 3.93 -0.58
C ALA A 219 14.70 2.40 -0.42
N SER A 220 15.90 1.79 -0.39
CA SER A 220 16.07 0.36 -0.19
C SER A 220 15.57 -0.13 1.17
N LEU A 221 15.81 0.63 2.25
CA LEU A 221 15.24 0.34 3.58
C LEU A 221 13.71 0.33 3.53
N GLY A 222 13.10 1.32 2.87
CA GLY A 222 11.65 1.39 2.72
C GLY A 222 11.05 0.20 1.95
N ASP A 223 11.76 -0.33 0.94
CA ASP A 223 11.32 -1.51 0.17
C ASP A 223 11.49 -2.83 0.94
N MET A 224 12.48 -2.89 1.85
CA MET A 224 12.75 -4.06 2.68
C MET A 224 11.83 -4.17 3.90
N LEU A 225 11.28 -3.05 4.36
CA LEU A 225 10.49 -2.94 5.59
C LEU A 225 9.39 -4.01 5.75
N PRO A 226 8.54 -4.34 4.75
CA PRO A 226 7.49 -5.35 4.89
C PRO A 226 8.00 -6.80 5.03
N TYR A 227 9.32 -6.99 4.94
CA TYR A 227 10.02 -8.26 4.97
C TYR A 227 10.95 -8.41 6.18
N VAL A 228 11.07 -7.37 7.02
CA VAL A 228 11.80 -7.42 8.29
C VAL A 228 10.81 -7.79 9.40
N PRO A 229 11.03 -8.89 10.14
CA PRO A 229 10.05 -9.42 11.10
C PRO A 229 9.98 -8.66 12.44
N GLU A 230 10.86 -7.69 12.69
CA GLU A 230 10.92 -6.92 13.94
C GLU A 230 10.70 -5.42 13.69
N PRO A 231 10.19 -4.66 14.67
CA PRO A 231 10.01 -3.22 14.55
C PRO A 231 11.36 -2.51 14.38
N VAL A 232 11.51 -1.80 13.26
CA VAL A 232 12.70 -0.98 12.97
C VAL A 232 12.80 0.17 13.97
N ASP A 233 13.89 0.25 14.74
CA ASP A 233 14.13 1.41 15.60
C ASP A 233 14.41 2.66 14.74
N LEU A 234 13.50 3.63 14.83
CA LEU A 234 13.61 4.91 14.13
C LEU A 234 14.41 5.93 14.93
N LEU A 235 14.65 5.71 16.23
CA LEU A 235 15.23 6.71 17.12
C LEU A 235 16.56 7.29 16.59
N PRO A 236 17.50 6.51 16.02
CA PRO A 236 18.73 7.06 15.47
C PRO A 236 18.51 8.01 14.28
N LEU A 237 17.50 7.75 13.44
CA LEU A 237 17.16 8.63 12.31
C LEU A 237 16.55 9.95 12.78
N LEU A 238 15.77 9.89 13.86
CA LEU A 238 14.99 11.02 14.39
C LEU A 238 15.77 11.95 15.31
N GLN A 239 16.86 11.47 15.94
CA GLN A 239 17.72 12.26 16.82
C GLN A 239 18.56 13.30 16.07
N CYS A 240 18.78 13.14 14.76
CA CYS A 240 19.56 14.07 13.96
C CYS A 240 18.67 15.17 13.35
N HIS A 241 18.83 16.43 13.80
CA HIS A 241 18.04 17.56 13.31
C HIS A 241 18.17 17.80 11.80
N THR A 242 19.33 17.49 11.19
CA THR A 242 19.51 17.68 9.74
C THR A 242 18.70 16.69 8.90
N HIS A 243 18.36 15.52 9.46
CA HIS A 243 17.54 14.52 8.77
C HIS A 243 16.08 14.93 8.62
N TRP A 244 15.57 15.77 9.52
CA TRP A 244 14.22 16.33 9.42
C TRP A 244 14.04 17.27 8.23
N LYS A 245 15.15 17.76 7.65
CA LYS A 245 15.16 18.56 6.43
C LYS A 245 15.33 17.73 5.15
N GLN A 246 15.31 16.39 5.25
CA GLN A 246 15.49 15.48 4.12
C GLN A 246 14.17 14.75 3.82
N PRO A 247 13.57 14.93 2.63
CA PRO A 247 12.29 14.32 2.29
C PRO A 247 12.36 12.79 2.25
N GLU A 248 13.50 12.21 1.88
CA GLU A 248 13.71 10.77 1.84
C GLU A 248 13.63 10.14 3.24
N VAL A 249 14.17 10.83 4.26
CA VAL A 249 14.09 10.37 5.64
C VAL A 249 12.65 10.45 6.15
N LEU A 250 11.97 11.58 5.95
CA LEU A 250 10.56 11.72 6.35
C LEU A 250 9.67 10.70 5.61
N SER A 251 9.95 10.42 4.34
CA SER A 251 9.25 9.38 3.59
C SER A 251 9.49 7.98 4.17
N LEU A 252 10.71 7.66 4.62
CA LEU A 252 11.00 6.39 5.28
C LEU A 252 10.25 6.30 6.62
N VAL A 253 10.25 7.36 7.42
CA VAL A 253 9.51 7.44 8.69
C VAL A 253 8.02 7.20 8.47
N CYS A 254 7.39 7.86 7.49
CA CYS A 254 6.01 7.60 7.08
C CYS A 254 5.77 6.10 6.78
N LYS A 255 6.64 5.48 5.97
CA LYS A 255 6.49 4.06 5.59
C LYS A 255 6.61 3.14 6.81
N VAL A 256 7.55 3.42 7.72
CA VAL A 256 7.75 2.63 8.95
C VAL A 256 6.52 2.69 9.85
N LEU A 257 5.95 3.88 10.04
CA LEU A 257 4.71 4.03 10.82
C LEU A 257 3.53 3.32 10.14
N ALA A 258 3.40 3.44 8.82
CA ALA A 258 2.32 2.80 8.07
C ALA A 258 2.38 1.26 8.10
N GLU A 259 3.57 0.66 7.97
CA GLU A 259 3.71 -0.80 8.07
C GLU A 259 3.47 -1.30 9.50
N ARG A 260 3.88 -0.57 10.54
CA ARG A 260 3.55 -0.90 11.93
C ARG A 260 2.04 -0.87 12.18
N ALA A 261 1.35 0.16 11.69
CA ALA A 261 -0.11 0.25 11.77
C ALA A 261 -0.80 -0.93 11.06
N ARG A 262 -0.27 -1.38 9.91
CA ARG A 262 -0.79 -2.56 9.18
C ARG A 262 -0.52 -3.88 9.90
N ALA A 263 0.61 -4.01 10.59
CA ALA A 263 0.97 -5.22 11.33
C ALA A 263 0.11 -5.42 12.58
N GLY A 264 -0.73 -4.45 12.97
CA GLY A 264 -1.50 -4.51 14.20
C GLY A 264 -0.61 -4.44 15.46
N GLU A 265 0.67 -4.10 15.29
CA GLU A 265 1.61 -3.80 16.36
C GLU A 265 1.27 -2.41 16.93
N ASN A 266 0.07 -2.28 17.52
CA ASN A 266 -0.38 -1.07 18.19
C ASN A 266 0.40 -0.79 19.48
N ARG A 267 1.28 -1.70 19.92
CA ARG A 267 2.16 -1.44 21.05
C ARG A 267 3.45 -0.81 20.53
N PRO A 268 3.63 0.53 20.63
CA PRO A 268 4.99 1.01 20.80
C PRO A 268 5.53 0.26 22.02
N SER A 269 6.63 -0.45 21.85
CA SER A 269 7.40 -0.98 22.95
C SER A 269 7.87 0.19 23.82
N GLY A 270 6.99 0.67 24.71
CA GLY A 270 7.20 1.48 25.91
C GLY A 270 8.05 2.75 25.86
N VAL A 271 8.70 3.15 24.77
CA VAL A 271 9.85 4.08 24.87
C VAL A 271 9.84 5.16 23.77
N GLY A 272 9.50 6.39 24.15
CA GLY A 272 10.15 7.64 23.70
C GLY A 272 9.89 8.22 22.29
N VAL A 273 9.33 7.47 21.35
CA VAL A 273 9.23 7.91 19.94
C VAL A 273 8.12 8.96 19.64
N PRO A 274 6.93 8.96 20.28
CA PRO A 274 5.87 9.90 19.91
C PRO A 274 6.21 11.38 20.13
N LEU A 275 6.90 11.71 21.23
CA LEU A 275 7.22 13.11 21.57
C LEU A 275 8.35 13.69 20.71
N SER A 276 9.41 12.91 20.46
CA SER A 276 10.51 13.33 19.57
C SER A 276 10.04 13.49 18.13
N LEU A 277 9.15 12.61 17.66
CA LEU A 277 8.49 12.77 16.36
C LEU A 277 7.62 14.04 16.31
N CYS A 278 6.79 14.27 17.33
CA CYS A 278 5.95 15.47 17.38
C CYS A 278 6.78 16.76 17.38
N ALA A 279 7.87 16.80 18.14
CA ALA A 279 8.77 17.96 18.16
C ALA A 279 9.41 18.23 16.78
N GLY A 280 9.91 17.19 16.11
CA GLY A 280 10.50 17.32 14.77
C GLY A 280 9.48 17.72 13.69
N MET A 281 8.24 17.23 13.77
CA MET A 281 7.16 17.67 12.88
C MET A 281 6.76 19.12 13.11
N VAL A 282 6.72 19.60 14.37
CA VAL A 282 6.49 21.03 14.68
C VAL A 282 7.57 21.85 14.00
N ASP A 283 8.84 21.50 14.22
CA ASP A 283 9.96 22.23 13.63
C ASP A 283 9.85 22.23 12.10
N THR A 284 9.55 21.10 11.48
CA THR A 284 9.41 20.99 10.01
C THR A 284 8.25 21.84 9.48
N LEU A 285 7.05 21.76 10.08
CA LEU A 285 5.88 22.52 9.64
C LEU A 285 6.00 24.02 9.90
N MET A 286 6.77 24.43 10.92
CA MET A 286 6.91 25.84 11.29
C MET A 286 8.12 26.52 10.62
N THR A 287 9.23 25.81 10.41
CA THR A 287 10.48 26.41 9.90
C THR A 287 10.71 26.20 8.41
N CYS A 288 10.11 25.18 7.80
CA CYS A 288 10.33 24.85 6.38
C CYS A 288 9.22 25.43 5.49
N ALA A 289 8.99 26.75 5.54
CA ALA A 289 7.94 27.43 4.77
C ALA A 289 8.06 27.22 3.24
N ASP A 290 9.30 27.20 2.73
CA ASP A 290 9.59 27.10 1.29
C ASP A 290 9.74 25.66 0.78
N ALA A 291 9.47 24.65 1.61
CA ALA A 291 9.65 23.24 1.26
C ALA A 291 8.33 22.45 1.37
N PRO A 292 7.42 22.54 0.38
CA PRO A 292 6.11 21.88 0.42
C PRO A 292 6.19 20.36 0.57
N GLU A 293 7.22 19.73 0.01
CA GLU A 293 7.42 18.28 0.11
C GLU A 293 7.70 17.85 1.56
N LEU A 294 8.54 18.59 2.28
CA LEU A 294 8.85 18.32 3.69
C LEU A 294 7.61 18.49 4.57
N ARG A 295 6.84 19.57 4.33
CA ARG A 295 5.58 19.85 5.05
C ARG A 295 4.53 18.76 4.78
N LEU A 296 4.42 18.29 3.54
CA LEU A 296 3.52 17.20 3.17
C LEU A 296 3.91 15.90 3.85
N HIS A 297 5.20 15.57 3.89
CA HIS A 297 5.67 14.40 4.62
C HIS A 297 5.41 14.53 6.13
N ALA A 298 5.65 15.71 6.73
CA ALA A 298 5.31 15.95 8.13
C ALA A 298 3.81 15.75 8.42
N ALA A 299 2.91 16.26 7.57
CA ALA A 299 1.47 16.03 7.71
C ALA A 299 1.07 14.56 7.53
N ARG A 300 1.77 13.80 6.68
CA ARG A 300 1.55 12.34 6.55
C ARG A 300 2.06 11.57 7.77
N ILE A 301 3.22 11.92 8.33
CA ILE A 301 3.73 11.33 9.58
C ILE A 301 2.73 11.58 10.71
N LEU A 302 2.22 12.81 10.82
CA LEU A 302 1.16 13.17 11.75
C LEU A 302 -0.06 12.25 11.56
N ALA A 303 -0.45 12.00 10.31
CA ALA A 303 -1.57 11.13 10.01
C ALA A 303 -1.37 9.66 10.42
N GLU A 304 -0.17 9.14 10.21
CA GLU A 304 0.18 7.79 10.63
C GLU A 304 0.23 7.65 12.17
N LEU A 305 0.68 8.68 12.88
CA LEU A 305 0.70 8.70 14.35
C LEU A 305 -0.71 8.71 14.95
N VAL A 306 -1.63 9.44 14.35
CA VAL A 306 -3.03 9.47 14.82
C VAL A 306 -3.71 8.12 14.60
N ARG A 307 -3.42 7.45 13.48
CA ARG A 307 -3.98 6.13 13.18
C ARG A 307 -3.53 5.06 14.16
N SER A 308 -2.36 5.21 14.79
CA SER A 308 -1.86 4.20 15.75
C SER A 308 -2.55 4.24 17.12
N ALA A 309 -3.62 5.04 17.31
CA ALA A 309 -4.47 5.22 18.51
C ALA A 309 -3.74 5.68 19.79
N ASP A 310 -2.63 5.05 20.14
CA ASP A 310 -1.81 5.30 21.33
C ASP A 310 -0.99 6.60 21.24
N ALA A 311 -0.82 7.19 20.06
CA ALA A 311 -0.08 8.45 19.90
C ALA A 311 -0.99 9.66 19.64
N ALA A 312 -2.29 9.45 19.43
CA ALA A 312 -3.19 10.52 19.00
C ALA A 312 -3.40 11.59 20.10
N HIS A 313 -3.42 11.18 21.37
CA HIS A 313 -3.49 12.08 22.54
C HIS A 313 -2.18 12.85 22.81
N VAL A 314 -1.07 12.43 22.21
CA VAL A 314 0.25 13.04 22.39
C VAL A 314 0.49 14.17 21.38
N VAL A 315 -0.31 14.21 20.29
CA VAL A 315 -0.21 15.24 19.26
C VAL A 315 -0.73 16.58 19.80
N PRO A 316 0.10 17.63 19.86
CA PRO A 316 -0.37 18.95 20.30
C PRO A 316 -1.40 19.57 19.34
N PRO A 317 -2.47 20.22 19.82
CA PRO A 317 -3.48 20.91 18.98
C PRO A 317 -2.88 21.92 17.99
N ARG A 318 -1.78 22.59 18.37
CA ARG A 318 -1.05 23.53 17.50
C ARG A 318 -0.51 22.89 16.22
N LEU A 319 -0.18 21.59 16.23
CA LEU A 319 0.28 20.87 15.03
C LEU A 319 -0.84 20.71 14.01
N TRP A 320 -2.04 20.39 14.50
CA TRP A 320 -3.24 20.31 13.68
C TRP A 320 -3.57 21.64 13.04
N HIS A 321 -3.48 22.72 13.81
CA HIS A 321 -3.66 24.06 13.25
C HIS A 321 -2.66 24.35 12.12
N ALA A 322 -1.38 24.08 12.37
CA ALA A 322 -0.31 24.37 11.41
C ALA A 322 -0.50 23.58 10.11
N ALA A 323 -0.96 22.33 10.19
CA ALA A 323 -1.20 21.48 9.02
C ALA A 323 -2.52 21.81 8.30
N LEU A 324 -3.59 22.15 9.02
CA LEU A 324 -4.90 22.51 8.45
C LEU A 324 -4.92 23.91 7.83
N SER A 325 -4.11 24.83 8.36
CA SER A 325 -3.97 26.20 7.86
C SER A 325 -2.74 26.38 6.96
N ASP A 326 -2.14 25.28 6.51
CA ASP A 326 -0.95 25.27 5.68
C ASP A 326 -1.19 25.97 4.33
N PRO A 327 -0.28 26.79 3.79
CA PRO A 327 -0.48 27.42 2.48
C PRO A 327 -0.57 26.42 1.32
N TYR A 328 -0.06 25.19 1.49
CA TYR A 328 -0.07 24.16 0.45
C TYR A 328 -1.27 23.23 0.60
N HIS A 329 -2.14 23.25 -0.42
CA HIS A 329 -3.36 22.43 -0.47
C HIS A 329 -3.12 20.92 -0.30
N ALA A 330 -1.96 20.39 -0.73
CA ALA A 330 -1.62 18.98 -0.52
C ALA A 330 -1.39 18.64 0.96
N VAL A 331 -0.81 19.58 1.72
CA VAL A 331 -0.58 19.44 3.16
C VAL A 331 -1.92 19.54 3.89
N GLN A 332 -2.74 20.54 3.54
CA GLN A 332 -4.10 20.69 4.07
C GLN A 332 -4.94 19.42 3.84
N ALA A 333 -4.92 18.88 2.61
CA ALA A 333 -5.64 17.65 2.28
C ALA A 333 -5.17 16.46 3.12
N ALA A 334 -3.86 16.29 3.30
CA ALA A 334 -3.32 15.22 4.14
C ALA A 334 -3.73 15.38 5.62
N ALA A 335 -3.77 16.62 6.12
CA ALA A 335 -4.23 16.91 7.48
C ALA A 335 -5.74 16.63 7.64
N LEU A 336 -6.57 17.01 6.66
CA LEU A 336 -8.00 16.73 6.65
C LEU A 336 -8.30 15.23 6.56
N ASP A 337 -7.59 14.50 5.69
CA ASP A 337 -7.68 13.04 5.59
C ASP A 337 -7.37 12.37 6.93
N CYS A 338 -6.46 12.97 7.72
CA CYS A 338 -6.15 12.52 9.06
C CYS A 338 -7.28 12.77 10.06
N VAL A 339 -7.89 13.97 10.04
CA VAL A 339 -9.06 14.28 10.88
C VAL A 339 -10.21 13.30 10.59
N GLY A 340 -10.34 12.87 9.33
CA GLY A 340 -11.31 11.86 8.92
C GLY A 340 -11.01 10.41 9.37
N GLN A 341 -9.87 10.13 10.00
CA GLN A 341 -9.52 8.77 10.43
C GLN A 341 -10.25 8.37 11.72
N PRO A 342 -10.63 7.07 11.86
CA PRO A 342 -11.14 6.56 13.13
C PRO A 342 -10.05 6.65 14.22
N GLY A 343 -10.42 7.09 15.42
CA GLY A 343 -9.49 7.24 16.55
C GLY A 343 -8.77 8.59 16.62
N CYS A 344 -9.05 9.52 15.71
CA CYS A 344 -8.63 10.91 15.87
C CYS A 344 -9.31 11.51 17.11
N PRO A 345 -8.55 12.09 18.07
CA PRO A 345 -9.15 12.74 19.23
C PRO A 345 -10.06 13.88 18.76
N THR A 346 -11.15 14.10 19.49
CA THR A 346 -12.04 15.25 19.29
C THR A 346 -11.26 16.51 19.62
N LEU A 347 -10.76 17.18 18.59
CA LEU A 347 -10.14 18.49 18.72
C LEU A 347 -11.25 19.53 18.91
N GLU A 348 -11.67 19.73 20.16
CA GLU A 348 -12.80 20.63 20.47
C GLU A 348 -12.47 22.09 20.15
N VAL A 349 -11.22 22.52 20.35
CA VAL A 349 -10.76 23.88 20.06
C VAL A 349 -9.33 23.86 19.54
N VAL A 350 -9.10 24.52 18.40
CA VAL A 350 -7.78 24.68 17.80
C VAL A 350 -7.51 26.18 17.65
N ASN A 351 -6.66 26.76 18.53
CA ASN A 351 -6.32 28.19 18.54
C ASN A 351 -7.53 29.16 18.58
N GLY A 352 -8.62 28.78 19.26
CA GLY A 352 -9.81 29.62 19.40
C GLY A 352 -10.80 29.54 18.24
N GLU A 353 -10.47 28.83 17.15
CA GLU A 353 -11.41 28.44 16.10
C GLU A 353 -11.89 27.00 16.39
N THR A 354 -13.19 26.74 16.24
CA THR A 354 -13.72 25.37 16.35
C THR A 354 -13.25 24.56 15.14
N LEU A 355 -12.92 23.28 15.34
CA LEU A 355 -12.57 22.41 14.22
C LEU A 355 -13.70 22.37 13.17
N ASP A 356 -14.96 22.50 13.60
CA ASP A 356 -16.11 22.65 12.70
C ASP A 356 -15.97 23.83 11.74
N ALA A 357 -15.58 25.01 12.23
CA ALA A 357 -15.41 26.19 11.37
C ALA A 357 -14.29 25.98 10.34
N LEU A 358 -13.17 25.35 10.74
CA LEU A 358 -12.07 25.00 9.84
C LEU A 358 -12.51 24.01 8.75
N LEU A 359 -13.23 22.96 9.14
CA LEU A 359 -13.73 21.93 8.21
C LEU A 359 -14.76 22.53 7.23
N LEU A 360 -15.68 23.35 7.71
CA LEU A 360 -16.66 24.05 6.89
C LEU A 360 -15.99 24.99 5.89
N ARG A 361 -14.99 25.77 6.31
CA ARG A 361 -14.19 26.62 5.41
C ARG A 361 -13.51 25.78 4.32
N ALA A 362 -12.93 24.64 4.69
CA ALA A 362 -12.24 23.75 3.77
C ALA A 362 -13.17 23.14 2.69
N THR A 363 -14.49 23.01 2.94
CA THR A 363 -15.45 22.57 1.90
C THR A 363 -15.61 23.56 0.75
N THR A 364 -15.20 24.82 0.93
CA THR A 364 -15.26 25.87 -0.12
C THR A 364 -13.91 26.15 -0.76
N HIS A 365 -12.88 25.36 -0.41
CA HIS A 365 -11.51 25.58 -0.87
C HIS A 365 -11.36 25.47 -2.40
N ALA A 366 -10.47 26.23 -3.03
CA ALA A 366 -10.29 26.23 -4.49
C ALA A 366 -9.84 24.86 -5.05
N ALA A 367 -8.97 24.16 -4.33
CA ALA A 367 -8.49 22.82 -4.69
C ALA A 367 -9.51 21.72 -4.36
N ALA A 368 -9.92 20.94 -5.36
CA ALA A 368 -10.90 19.86 -5.19
C ALA A 368 -10.45 18.75 -4.23
N GLN A 369 -9.14 18.49 -4.11
CA GLN A 369 -8.63 17.49 -3.18
C GLN A 369 -8.88 17.89 -1.72
N VAL A 370 -8.72 19.18 -1.39
CA VAL A 370 -9.01 19.72 -0.06
C VAL A 370 -10.50 19.63 0.23
N ARG A 371 -11.36 20.02 -0.73
CA ARG A 371 -12.82 19.91 -0.56
C ARG A 371 -13.26 18.47 -0.33
N ALA A 372 -12.75 17.51 -1.10
CA ALA A 372 -13.07 16.10 -0.93
C ALA A 372 -12.62 15.56 0.45
N ALA A 373 -11.40 15.88 0.87
CA ALA A 373 -10.88 15.51 2.19
C ALA A 373 -11.71 16.15 3.33
N ALA A 374 -12.11 17.41 3.17
CA ALA A 374 -12.98 18.12 4.12
C ALA A 374 -14.36 17.46 4.25
N CYS A 375 -14.97 17.03 3.13
CA CYS A 375 -16.24 16.29 3.18
C CYS A 375 -16.11 15.03 4.03
N HIS A 376 -15.08 14.22 3.80
CA HIS A 376 -14.83 13.00 4.58
C HIS A 376 -14.54 13.29 6.06
N ALA A 377 -13.75 14.33 6.34
CA ALA A 377 -13.44 14.76 7.69
C ALA A 377 -14.70 15.20 8.46
N LEU A 378 -15.59 15.97 7.83
CA LEU A 378 -16.86 16.40 8.44
C LEU A 378 -17.73 15.23 8.89
N ALA A 379 -17.92 14.21 8.05
CA ALA A 379 -18.75 13.05 8.40
C ALA A 379 -18.19 12.16 9.52
N ARG A 380 -16.89 12.29 9.79
CA ARG A 380 -16.17 11.50 10.79
C ARG A 380 -16.05 12.24 12.10
N TYR A 381 -15.74 13.53 12.05
CA TYR A 381 -15.64 14.40 13.22
C TYR A 381 -17.00 14.63 13.90
N ALA A 382 -18.05 14.86 13.11
CA ALA A 382 -19.38 15.07 13.63
C ALA A 382 -19.91 13.76 14.27
N ASN A 383 -19.82 13.67 15.60
CA ASN A 383 -20.51 12.65 16.39
C ASN A 383 -22.04 12.80 16.20
N GLU A 384 -22.50 14.05 16.12
CA GLU A 384 -23.86 14.42 15.70
C GLU A 384 -23.80 15.34 14.48
N PRO A 385 -24.61 15.10 13.43
CA PRO A 385 -24.62 15.93 12.25
C PRO A 385 -25.19 17.32 12.58
N THR A 386 -24.34 18.36 12.51
CA THR A 386 -24.83 19.75 12.59
C THR A 386 -25.60 20.10 11.32
N HIS A 387 -26.62 20.97 11.44
CA HIS A 387 -27.39 21.43 10.28
C HIS A 387 -26.48 22.03 9.20
N GLN A 388 -25.47 22.79 9.62
CA GLN A 388 -24.51 23.43 8.74
C GLN A 388 -23.63 22.42 7.99
N ALA A 389 -23.17 21.34 8.65
CA ALA A 389 -22.40 20.28 7.98
C ALA A 389 -23.26 19.56 6.94
N LEU A 390 -24.51 19.25 7.26
CA LEU A 390 -25.44 18.61 6.31
C LEU A 390 -25.71 19.51 5.10
N GLU A 391 -26.01 20.80 5.31
CA GLU A 391 -26.19 21.77 4.22
C GLU A 391 -24.96 21.86 3.31
N CYS A 392 -23.77 21.98 3.90
CA CYS A 392 -22.52 22.06 3.14
C CYS A 392 -22.28 20.81 2.29
N LEU A 393 -22.50 19.63 2.86
CA LEU A 393 -22.36 18.37 2.13
C LEU A 393 -23.42 18.23 1.03
N THR A 394 -24.67 18.63 1.27
CA THR A 394 -25.74 18.62 0.25
C THR A 394 -25.40 19.56 -0.90
N ARG A 395 -24.91 20.78 -0.61
CA ARG A 395 -24.43 21.71 -1.65
C ARG A 395 -23.25 21.14 -2.43
N ALA A 396 -22.25 20.57 -1.76
CA ALA A 396 -21.09 19.96 -2.41
C ALA A 396 -21.49 18.78 -3.31
N MET A 397 -22.45 17.96 -2.86
CA MET A 397 -23.00 16.85 -3.63
C MET A 397 -23.72 17.32 -4.91
N GLN A 398 -24.49 18.41 -4.83
CA GLN A 398 -25.34 18.90 -5.92
C GLN A 398 -24.60 19.80 -6.92
N ALA A 399 -23.72 20.68 -6.44
CA ALA A 399 -23.21 21.81 -7.21
C ALA A 399 -21.69 21.79 -7.47
N ASP A 400 -20.90 20.91 -6.83
CA ASP A 400 -19.45 20.91 -7.05
C ASP A 400 -19.10 20.44 -8.47
N GLY A 401 -18.22 21.17 -9.16
CA GLY A 401 -17.75 20.82 -10.50
C GLY A 401 -16.95 19.52 -10.57
N ASN A 402 -16.34 19.07 -9.46
CA ASN A 402 -15.49 17.89 -9.40
C ASN A 402 -16.26 16.64 -8.93
N SER A 403 -16.23 15.58 -9.73
CA SER A 403 -16.92 14.33 -9.43
C SER A 403 -16.43 13.62 -8.16
N ARG A 404 -15.14 13.77 -7.79
CA ARG A 404 -14.60 13.20 -6.55
C ARG A 404 -15.14 13.91 -5.31
N VAL A 405 -15.33 15.22 -5.38
CA VAL A 405 -15.93 16.00 -4.28
C VAL A 405 -17.40 15.60 -4.10
N ARG A 406 -18.15 15.52 -5.22
CA ARG A 406 -19.54 15.03 -5.18
C ARG A 406 -19.65 13.64 -4.56
N LEU A 407 -18.74 12.73 -4.94
CA LEU A 407 -18.67 11.37 -4.39
C LEU A 407 -18.36 11.38 -2.88
N ALA A 408 -17.34 12.12 -2.46
CA ALA A 408 -16.96 12.27 -1.06
C ALA A 408 -18.11 12.84 -0.22
N ALA A 409 -18.80 13.87 -0.72
CA ALA A 409 -19.98 14.44 -0.09
C ALA A 409 -21.14 13.44 0.02
N THR A 410 -21.38 12.65 -1.03
CA THR A 410 -22.41 11.59 -1.05
C THR A 410 -22.13 10.52 0.02
N GLU A 411 -20.90 10.02 0.07
CA GLU A 411 -20.47 9.02 1.06
C GLU A 411 -20.57 9.57 2.49
N SER A 412 -20.20 10.83 2.67
CA SER A 412 -20.21 11.54 3.95
C SER A 412 -21.63 11.77 4.46
N LEU A 413 -22.56 12.19 3.60
CA LEU A 413 -23.99 12.30 3.91
C LEU A 413 -24.59 10.95 4.28
N ALA A 414 -24.30 9.91 3.48
CA ALA A 414 -24.80 8.57 3.75
C ALA A 414 -24.34 8.07 5.13
N GLN A 415 -23.06 8.31 5.47
CA GLN A 415 -22.51 7.96 6.77
C GLN A 415 -23.20 8.73 7.91
N LEU A 416 -23.34 10.05 7.82
CA LEU A 416 -23.95 10.87 8.87
C LEU A 416 -25.42 10.53 9.09
N LEU A 417 -26.18 10.36 8.01
CA LEU A 417 -27.61 10.04 8.08
C LEU A 417 -27.84 8.62 8.60
N SER A 418 -26.98 7.65 8.25
CA SER A 418 -27.07 6.28 8.76
C SER A 418 -26.81 6.14 10.27
N ARG A 419 -26.02 7.04 10.87
CA ARG A 419 -25.77 7.06 12.33
C ARG A 419 -26.98 7.59 13.10
N ARG A 420 -27.80 8.41 12.44
CA ARG A 420 -28.98 9.06 13.02
C ARG A 420 -30.15 8.09 13.03
N ASN A 421 -30.07 7.04 13.86
CA ASN A 421 -31.14 6.04 14.02
C ASN A 421 -32.47 6.73 14.40
N GLY A 422 -33.35 6.96 13.42
CA GLY A 422 -34.78 7.18 13.63
C GLY A 422 -35.27 8.56 14.12
N HIS A 423 -34.47 9.63 14.08
CA HIS A 423 -34.92 10.98 14.50
C HIS A 423 -34.80 12.00 13.35
N SER A 424 -35.44 11.69 12.23
CA SER A 424 -35.29 12.38 10.94
C SER A 424 -36.14 13.63 10.75
N GLU A 425 -36.91 14.08 11.75
CA GLU A 425 -37.82 15.22 11.54
C GLU A 425 -37.13 16.59 11.46
N ALA A 426 -35.86 16.71 11.88
CA ALA A 426 -35.17 18.00 12.00
C ALA A 426 -34.14 18.31 10.90
N PHE A 427 -34.07 17.56 9.80
CA PHE A 427 -33.25 17.97 8.64
C PHE A 427 -34.11 18.52 7.51
N LEU A 428 -34.17 19.85 7.42
CA LEU A 428 -34.93 20.58 6.39
C LEU A 428 -34.53 20.24 4.94
N GLY A 429 -33.37 19.61 4.73
CA GLY A 429 -32.87 19.21 3.41
C GLY A 429 -33.01 17.73 3.05
N GLN A 430 -33.72 16.91 3.83
CA GLN A 430 -33.79 15.45 3.59
C GLN A 430 -34.47 15.14 2.26
N HIS A 431 -35.59 15.80 1.96
CA HIS A 431 -36.30 15.63 0.69
C HIS A 431 -35.46 16.07 -0.51
N GLU A 432 -34.77 17.22 -0.45
CA GLU A 432 -33.90 17.68 -1.54
C GLU A 432 -32.72 16.72 -1.79
N THR A 433 -32.17 16.15 -0.72
CA THR A 433 -31.09 15.17 -0.77
C THR A 433 -31.57 13.86 -1.41
N LEU A 434 -32.77 13.41 -1.02
CA LEU A 434 -33.42 12.22 -1.57
C LEU A 434 -33.75 12.39 -3.06
N GLU A 435 -34.39 13.50 -3.44
CA GLU A 435 -34.73 13.79 -4.84
C GLU A 435 -33.47 13.82 -5.72
N TYR A 436 -32.41 14.48 -5.23
CA TYR A 436 -31.14 14.49 -5.94
C TYR A 436 -30.56 13.10 -6.09
N ALA A 437 -30.52 12.31 -5.01
CA ALA A 437 -29.98 10.95 -5.03
C ALA A 437 -30.75 10.05 -6.01
N LEU A 438 -32.09 10.14 -6.05
CA LEU A 438 -32.94 9.43 -7.01
C LEU A 438 -32.63 9.86 -8.46
N ARG A 439 -32.59 11.17 -8.73
CA ARG A 439 -32.27 11.71 -10.07
C ARG A 439 -30.86 11.32 -10.51
N ALA A 440 -29.88 11.41 -9.61
CA ALA A 440 -28.48 11.06 -9.88
C ALA A 440 -28.32 9.57 -10.13
N LEU A 441 -29.00 8.71 -9.36
CA LEU A 441 -28.95 7.26 -9.55
C LEU A 441 -29.52 6.82 -10.91
N ARG A 442 -30.64 7.44 -11.34
CA ARG A 442 -31.25 7.20 -12.65
C ARG A 442 -30.33 7.59 -13.82
N ARG A 443 -29.51 8.63 -13.64
CA ARG A 443 -28.59 9.15 -14.68
C ARG A 443 -27.21 8.47 -14.67
N THR A 444 -26.77 7.94 -13.54
CA THR A 444 -25.44 7.35 -13.40
C THR A 444 -25.42 5.97 -14.06
N PRO A 445 -24.51 5.63 -14.99
CA PRO A 445 -24.43 4.29 -15.58
C PRO A 445 -24.06 3.23 -14.53
N ALA A 446 -24.47 1.98 -14.73
CA ALA A 446 -24.32 0.82 -13.82
C ALA A 446 -22.85 0.50 -13.44
N ALA A 447 -22.28 1.32 -12.54
CA ALA A 447 -20.86 1.43 -12.25
C ALA A 447 -20.60 1.58 -10.73
N PRO A 448 -19.36 1.38 -10.25
CA PRO A 448 -18.96 1.59 -8.84
C PRO A 448 -19.46 2.90 -8.23
N ALA A 449 -19.51 3.98 -9.03
CA ALA A 449 -19.92 5.31 -8.59
C ALA A 449 -21.38 5.39 -8.08
N SER A 450 -22.24 4.41 -8.38
CA SER A 450 -23.61 4.40 -7.83
C SER A 450 -23.73 3.78 -6.44
N ALA A 451 -22.72 3.07 -5.94
CA ALA A 451 -22.84 2.44 -4.63
C ALA A 451 -23.08 3.47 -3.50
N PRO A 452 -22.39 4.63 -3.46
CA PRO A 452 -22.69 5.67 -2.47
C PRO A 452 -24.09 6.27 -2.59
N LEU A 453 -24.61 6.41 -3.82
CA LEU A 453 -25.98 6.88 -4.04
C LEU A 453 -27.01 5.88 -3.49
N CYS A 454 -26.80 4.58 -3.70
CA CYS A 454 -27.66 3.55 -3.11
C CYS A 454 -27.63 3.60 -1.58
N THR A 455 -26.46 3.75 -0.97
CA THR A 455 -26.33 3.87 0.49
C THR A 455 -27.00 5.14 1.00
N LEU A 456 -26.85 6.26 0.29
CA LEU A 456 -27.51 7.52 0.65
C LEU A 456 -29.04 7.41 0.60
N LEU A 457 -29.60 6.75 -0.42
CA LEU A 457 -31.05 6.53 -0.51
C LEU A 457 -31.58 5.75 0.70
N CYS A 458 -30.87 4.71 1.15
CA CYS A 458 -31.27 3.99 2.35
C CYS A 458 -31.01 4.77 3.64
N ALA A 459 -30.04 5.68 3.66
CA ALA A 459 -29.83 6.57 4.80
C ALA A 459 -30.91 7.68 4.88
N CYS A 460 -31.47 8.09 3.74
CA CYS A 460 -32.57 9.06 3.64
C CYS A 460 -33.96 8.41 3.70
N PHE A 461 -34.04 7.13 4.06
CA PHE A 461 -35.27 6.34 3.96
C PHE A 461 -36.41 7.00 4.74
N ASP A 462 -37.56 7.08 4.08
CA ASP A 462 -38.80 7.69 4.58
C ASP A 462 -39.96 6.83 4.08
N SER A 463 -40.94 6.56 4.95
CA SER A 463 -42.10 5.71 4.65
C SER A 463 -42.92 6.25 3.48
N HIS A 464 -42.96 7.57 3.29
CA HIS A 464 -43.66 8.19 2.16
C HIS A 464 -42.98 7.93 0.81
N HIS A 465 -41.66 7.68 0.80
CA HIS A 465 -40.86 7.49 -0.41
C HIS A 465 -40.34 6.06 -0.56
N GLU A 466 -40.76 5.15 0.32
CA GLU A 466 -40.31 3.77 0.39
C GLU A 466 -40.39 3.07 -0.98
N GLN A 467 -41.53 3.20 -1.65
CA GLN A 467 -41.75 2.55 -2.95
C GLN A 467 -40.82 3.08 -4.04
N GLU A 468 -40.63 4.41 -4.10
CA GLU A 468 -39.74 5.03 -5.10
C GLU A 468 -38.27 4.66 -4.89
N ILE A 469 -37.83 4.59 -3.63
CA ILE A 469 -36.48 4.17 -3.26
C ILE A 469 -36.24 2.73 -3.68
N VAL A 470 -37.16 1.82 -3.32
CA VAL A 470 -37.07 0.40 -3.68
C VAL A 470 -37.07 0.21 -5.19
N ASP A 471 -37.94 0.92 -5.91
CA ASP A 471 -37.98 0.88 -7.37
C ASP A 471 -36.67 1.30 -8.02
N ALA A 472 -36.09 2.40 -7.55
CA ALA A 472 -34.80 2.87 -8.06
C ALA A 472 -33.66 1.87 -7.81
N LEU A 473 -33.63 1.24 -6.63
CA LEU A 473 -32.63 0.24 -6.26
C LEU A 473 -32.81 -1.08 -7.05
N LEU A 474 -34.05 -1.53 -7.26
CA LEU A 474 -34.34 -2.74 -8.04
C LEU A 474 -34.06 -2.55 -9.54
N GLN A 475 -34.47 -1.40 -10.11
CA GLN A 475 -34.11 -1.03 -11.47
C GLN A 475 -32.60 -1.02 -11.65
N ARG A 476 -31.88 -0.53 -10.63
CA ARG A 476 -30.41 -0.53 -10.63
C ARG A 476 -29.82 -1.92 -10.61
N LEU A 477 -30.31 -2.78 -9.74
CA LEU A 477 -29.88 -4.18 -9.64
C LEU A 477 -30.06 -4.91 -10.99
N GLY A 478 -31.17 -4.66 -11.69
CA GLY A 478 -31.45 -5.20 -13.02
C GLY A 478 -30.45 -4.75 -14.09
N ALA A 479 -29.92 -3.52 -13.99
CA ALA A 479 -28.95 -2.96 -14.93
C ALA A 479 -27.49 -3.40 -14.70
N LEU A 480 -27.16 -3.94 -13.51
CA LEU A 480 -25.80 -4.32 -13.16
C LEU A 480 -25.42 -5.69 -13.75
N ARG A 481 -24.40 -5.70 -14.61
CA ARG A 481 -23.81 -6.92 -15.21
C ARG A 481 -22.72 -7.55 -14.36
N SER A 482 -22.02 -6.77 -13.54
CA SER A 482 -20.93 -7.26 -12.69
C SER A 482 -21.46 -7.93 -11.41
N PRO A 483 -21.04 -9.17 -11.09
CA PRO A 483 -21.44 -9.86 -9.85
C PRO A 483 -21.11 -9.05 -8.59
N ARG A 484 -19.92 -8.43 -8.55
CA ARG A 484 -19.44 -7.65 -7.39
C ARG A 484 -20.38 -6.49 -7.07
N TRP A 485 -20.84 -5.75 -8.08
CA TRP A 485 -21.69 -4.58 -7.89
C TRP A 485 -23.14 -4.96 -7.61
N ARG A 486 -23.61 -6.09 -8.16
CA ARG A 486 -24.89 -6.70 -7.77
C ARG A 486 -24.87 -7.03 -6.28
N THR A 487 -23.85 -7.75 -5.79
CA THR A 487 -23.71 -8.10 -4.36
C THR A 487 -23.67 -6.86 -3.48
N ALA A 488 -22.97 -5.79 -3.87
CA ALA A 488 -22.95 -4.54 -3.11
C ALA A 488 -24.35 -3.90 -3.01
N THR A 489 -25.08 -3.82 -4.13
CA THR A 489 -26.44 -3.25 -4.17
C THR A 489 -27.44 -4.11 -3.39
N LEU A 490 -27.29 -5.45 -3.44
CA LEU A 490 -28.08 -6.39 -2.64
C LEU A 490 -27.83 -6.22 -1.14
N ARG A 491 -26.56 -6.05 -0.73
CA ARG A 491 -26.22 -5.75 0.68
C ARG A 491 -26.84 -4.45 1.14
N THR A 492 -26.85 -3.42 0.29
CA THR A 492 -27.56 -2.18 0.59
C THR A 492 -29.04 -2.45 0.78
N LEU A 493 -29.74 -3.06 -0.18
CA LEU A 493 -31.17 -3.42 -0.05
C LEU A 493 -31.48 -4.22 1.23
N TYR A 494 -30.62 -5.17 1.58
CA TYR A 494 -30.78 -5.98 2.79
C TYR A 494 -30.62 -5.14 4.07
N ALA A 495 -29.71 -4.16 4.08
CA ALA A 495 -29.52 -3.25 5.20
C ALA A 495 -30.76 -2.36 5.45
N CYS A 496 -31.57 -2.09 4.42
CA CYS A 496 -32.79 -1.29 4.53
C CYS A 496 -34.01 -2.12 4.99
N ARG A 497 -33.87 -3.46 5.10
CA ARG A 497 -34.94 -4.38 5.55
C ARG A 497 -35.66 -3.94 6.83
N PRO A 498 -34.98 -3.52 7.91
CA PRO A 498 -35.67 -3.15 9.15
C PRO A 498 -36.59 -1.93 9.01
N GLN A 499 -36.43 -1.15 7.94
CA GLN A 499 -37.18 0.07 7.66
C GLN A 499 -38.30 -0.16 6.62
N LEU A 500 -38.26 -1.28 5.89
CA LEU A 500 -39.24 -1.62 4.87
C LEU A 500 -40.52 -2.18 5.51
N SER A 501 -41.66 -1.75 4.99
CA SER A 501 -42.95 -2.39 5.19
C SER A 501 -42.87 -3.86 4.78
N THR A 502 -43.55 -4.72 5.55
CA THR A 502 -43.62 -6.16 5.29
C THR A 502 -44.13 -6.43 3.87
N ASP A 503 -45.12 -5.67 3.41
CA ASP A 503 -45.71 -5.80 2.09
C ASP A 503 -44.69 -5.54 0.96
N ILE A 504 -43.93 -4.44 1.03
CA ILE A 504 -42.93 -4.12 -0.01
C ILE A 504 -41.78 -5.14 0.03
N TRP A 505 -41.37 -5.58 1.21
CA TRP A 505 -40.34 -6.62 1.34
C TRP A 505 -40.78 -7.93 0.68
N GLU A 506 -41.94 -8.47 1.09
CA GLU A 506 -42.42 -9.78 0.66
C GLU A 506 -42.82 -9.79 -0.83
N GLN A 507 -43.50 -8.74 -1.30
CA GLN A 507 -44.04 -8.73 -2.66
C GLN A 507 -43.01 -8.32 -3.70
N ARG A 508 -41.99 -7.52 -3.34
CA ARG A 508 -41.09 -6.90 -4.31
C ARG A 508 -39.62 -7.26 -4.16
N VAL A 509 -39.09 -7.22 -2.94
CA VAL A 509 -37.65 -7.38 -2.70
C VAL A 509 -37.27 -8.87 -2.57
N ALA A 510 -37.99 -9.62 -1.75
CA ALA A 510 -37.73 -11.03 -1.48
C ALA A 510 -37.75 -11.92 -2.75
N PRO A 511 -38.71 -11.78 -3.68
CA PRO A 511 -38.75 -12.61 -4.89
C PRO A 511 -37.53 -12.41 -5.80
N ILE A 512 -37.01 -11.19 -5.86
CA ILE A 512 -35.84 -10.86 -6.67
C ILE A 512 -34.58 -11.40 -6.03
N LEU A 513 -34.43 -11.25 -4.70
CA LEU A 513 -33.31 -11.81 -3.94
C LEU A 513 -33.20 -13.34 -4.14
N ILE A 514 -34.32 -14.05 -3.96
CA ILE A 514 -34.41 -15.52 -4.12
C ILE A 514 -34.01 -15.95 -5.54
N ARG A 515 -34.42 -15.20 -6.56
CA ARG A 515 -34.05 -15.45 -7.97
C ARG A 515 -32.58 -15.15 -8.26
N THR A 516 -32.01 -14.11 -7.63
CA THR A 516 -30.63 -13.68 -7.92
C THR A 516 -29.56 -14.46 -7.16
N GLU A 517 -29.84 -14.97 -5.96
CA GLU A 517 -28.85 -15.71 -5.16
C GLU A 517 -28.90 -17.23 -5.36
N GLY A 518 -29.92 -17.74 -6.07
CA GLY A 518 -30.04 -19.16 -6.36
C GLY A 518 -30.35 -19.97 -5.10
N THR A 519 -31.64 -20.08 -4.78
CA THR A 519 -32.24 -20.81 -3.66
C THR A 519 -31.88 -20.30 -2.23
N PRO A 520 -32.82 -20.37 -1.27
CA PRO A 520 -32.63 -19.86 0.09
C PRO A 520 -31.43 -20.44 0.86
N GLY A 521 -30.86 -21.57 0.42
CA GLY A 521 -29.73 -22.24 1.09
C GLY A 521 -28.35 -21.59 0.90
N ALA A 522 -28.16 -20.71 -0.09
CA ALA A 522 -26.88 -20.04 -0.32
C ALA A 522 -26.66 -18.81 0.58
N ALA A 523 -27.76 -18.18 1.07
CA ALA A 523 -27.72 -17.07 2.01
C ALA A 523 -27.15 -17.46 3.39
N CYS A 524 -27.25 -18.74 3.77
CA CYS A 524 -26.70 -19.30 5.02
C CYS A 524 -25.17 -19.38 5.09
N LYS A 525 -24.43 -18.98 4.04
CA LYS A 525 -22.96 -18.95 4.07
C LYS A 525 -22.36 -17.55 4.27
N ASN A 526 -23.19 -16.52 4.42
CA ASN A 526 -22.75 -15.20 4.89
C ASN A 526 -22.86 -15.15 6.43
N PRO A 527 -21.77 -14.91 7.17
CA PRO A 527 -21.76 -14.94 8.64
C PRO A 527 -22.49 -13.76 9.31
N ILE A 528 -23.33 -13.03 8.58
CA ILE A 528 -24.08 -11.84 9.06
C ILE A 528 -25.59 -12.09 9.04
N ALA A 529 -26.07 -13.15 8.39
CA ALA A 529 -27.47 -13.55 8.47
C ALA A 529 -27.67 -14.49 9.68
N ASN A 530 -27.99 -13.91 10.84
CA ASN A 530 -28.71 -14.67 11.87
C ASN A 530 -30.05 -15.09 11.26
N CYS A 531 -30.07 -16.32 10.75
CA CYS A 531 -31.26 -16.92 10.17
C CYS A 531 -32.26 -17.17 11.30
N HIS A 532 -33.42 -16.53 11.20
CA HIS A 532 -34.54 -16.74 12.10
C HIS A 532 -35.14 -18.15 11.84
N PRO A 533 -35.47 -18.95 12.86
CA PRO A 533 -35.74 -20.39 12.69
C PRO A 533 -37.18 -20.75 12.27
N GLN A 534 -37.83 -19.97 11.41
CA GLN A 534 -39.20 -20.30 10.94
C GLN A 534 -39.37 -20.38 9.41
N PHE A 535 -38.27 -20.60 8.67
CA PHE A 535 -38.31 -21.10 7.30
C PHE A 535 -37.28 -22.20 7.08
#